data_AF-G4RL96-F1
#
_entry.id   AF-G4RL96-F1
#
_cell.length_a   1.000
_cell.length_b   1.000
_cell.length_c   1.000
_cell.angle_alpha   90.00
_cell.angle_beta   90.00
_cell.angle_gamma   90.00
#
_symmetry.space_group_name_H-M   'P 1'
#
loop_
_entity.id
_entity.type
_entity.pdbx_description
1 polymer ?
#
loop_
_entity_poly.entity_id
_entity_poly.type
_entity_poly.pdbx_seq_one_letter_code
_entity_poly.pdbx_strand_id
1 'polypeptide(L)' 'MARRRRARDLNLFTAAGLLNFSREGEIEKIKLSPKVVVIVSLVVMSIVIALNLLRI' A
#
# COMPACT_ATOMS: atom_id res chain seq x y z
N MET A 1 6.35 47.50 -0.43
CA MET A 1 5.80 46.33 -1.17
C MET A 1 6.62 45.06 -0.91
N ALA A 2 6.48 44.44 0.28
CA ALA A 2 7.33 43.32 0.69
C ALA A 2 6.54 42.11 1.26
N ARG A 3 5.25 41.97 0.90
CA ARG A 3 4.37 40.90 1.42
C ARG A 3 4.04 39.78 0.42
N ARG A 4 4.65 39.79 -0.77
CA ARG A 4 4.41 38.77 -1.84
C ARG A 4 5.50 37.71 -1.99
N ARG A 5 6.57 37.72 -1.19
CA ARG A 5 7.68 36.75 -1.33
C ARG A 5 7.63 35.55 -0.36
N ARG A 6 6.66 35.48 0.56
CA ARG A 6 6.53 34.38 1.55
C ARG A 6 5.54 33.28 1.15
N ALA A 7 5.13 33.22 -0.11
CA ALA A 7 4.19 32.21 -0.62
C ALA A 7 4.81 31.28 -1.67
N ARG A 8 6.15 31.20 -1.74
CA ARG A 8 6.85 30.34 -2.71
C ARG A 8 7.38 29.03 -2.11
N ASP A 9 7.39 28.91 -0.78
CA ASP A 9 7.83 27.72 -0.04
C ASP A 9 6.70 26.99 0.70
N LEU A 10 5.44 27.31 0.39
CA LEU A 10 4.35 26.40 0.73
C LEU A 10 4.37 25.30 -0.32
N ASN A 11 5.13 24.25 0.00
CA ASN A 11 5.20 22.96 -0.68
C ASN A 11 3.95 22.72 -1.54
N LEU A 12 4.12 22.69 -2.87
CA LEU A 12 3.05 22.40 -3.84
C LEU A 12 2.24 21.15 -3.43
N PHE A 13 2.91 20.20 -2.78
CA PHE A 13 2.34 18.97 -2.23
C PHE A 13 1.32 19.21 -1.09
N THR A 14 1.50 20.24 -0.27
CA THR A 14 0.52 20.68 0.74
C THR A 14 -0.70 21.29 0.09
N ALA A 15 -0.49 22.15 -0.91
CA ALA A 15 -1.57 22.85 -1.61
C ALA A 15 -2.42 21.90 -2.47
N ALA A 16 -1.82 20.81 -2.98
CA ALA A 16 -2.50 19.79 -3.76
C ALA A 16 -3.21 18.71 -2.92
N GLY A 17 -3.24 18.83 -1.59
CA GLY A 17 -3.82 17.81 -0.70
C GLY A 17 -3.02 16.50 -0.64
N LEU A 18 -1.80 16.48 -1.20
CA LEU A 18 -0.97 15.29 -1.32
C LEU A 18 -0.22 14.92 -0.03
N LEU A 19 -0.29 15.76 1.01
CA LEU A 19 0.31 15.46 2.32
C LEU A 19 -0.41 14.34 3.08
N ASN A 20 -1.67 14.01 2.75
CA ASN A 20 -2.35 12.89 3.39
C ASN A 20 -1.79 11.53 2.95
N PHE A 21 -1.27 11.42 1.73
CA PHE A 21 -0.62 10.19 1.26
C PHE A 21 0.76 9.98 1.89
N SER A 22 1.46 11.03 2.33
CA SER A 22 2.73 10.88 3.05
C SER A 22 2.54 10.39 4.48
N ARG A 23 1.33 10.48 5.04
CA ARG A 23 0.95 9.90 6.35
C ARG A 23 0.43 8.46 6.25
N GLU A 24 0.01 8.04 5.06
CA GLU A 24 -0.32 6.63 4.77
C GLU A 24 0.91 5.70 4.74
N GLY A 25 2.10 6.23 5.02
CA GLY A 25 3.28 5.43 5.36
C GLY A 25 3.12 4.58 6.64
N GLU A 26 2.06 4.75 7.43
CA GLU A 26 1.74 3.82 8.53
C GLU A 26 1.04 2.54 8.06
N ILE A 27 0.51 2.50 6.83
CA ILE A 27 -0.05 1.28 6.22
C ILE A 27 1.07 0.40 5.62
N GLU A 28 2.29 0.93 5.45
CA GLU A 28 3.45 0.26 4.86
C GLU A 28 4.18 -0.76 5.78
N LYS A 29 3.56 -1.21 6.88
CA LYS A 29 4.14 -2.29 7.70
C LYS A 29 3.51 -3.66 7.52
N ILE A 30 2.55 -3.82 6.61
CA ILE A 30 2.33 -5.15 6.05
C ILE A 30 3.47 -5.39 5.06
N LYS A 31 4.64 -5.78 5.57
CA LYS A 31 5.82 -6.26 4.82
C LYS A 31 5.52 -7.62 4.14
N LEU A 32 4.30 -7.84 3.64
CA LEU A 32 4.05 -8.95 2.75
C LEU A 32 4.70 -8.63 1.41
N SER A 33 5.77 -9.33 1.11
CA SER A 33 6.31 -9.34 -0.24
C SER A 33 5.22 -9.84 -1.19
N PRO A 34 5.06 -9.23 -2.38
CA PRO A 34 4.15 -9.74 -3.42
C PRO A 34 4.40 -11.23 -3.73
N LYS A 35 5.65 -11.70 -3.58
CA LYS A 35 6.01 -13.12 -3.71
C LYS A 35 5.30 -14.02 -2.69
N VAL A 36 5.18 -13.55 -1.44
CA VAL A 36 4.51 -14.29 -0.36
C VAL A 36 3.02 -14.42 -0.67
N VAL A 37 2.39 -13.36 -1.18
CA VAL A 37 0.97 -13.39 -1.56
C VAL A 37 0.72 -14.46 -2.62
N VAL A 38 1.54 -14.47 -3.68
CA VAL A 38 1.41 -15.46 -4.78
C VAL A 38 1.61 -16.90 -4.26
N ILE A 39 2.60 -17.13 -3.41
CA ILE A 39 2.87 -18.45 -2.83
C ILE A 39 1.68 -18.91 -1.97
N VAL A 40 1.17 -18.04 -1.10
CA VAL A 40 0.01 -18.35 -0.24
C VAL A 40 -1.20 -18.70 -1.09
N SER A 41 -1.48 -17.94 -2.16
CA SER A 41 -2.59 -18.24 -3.07
C SER A 41 -2.47 -19.62 -3.72
N LEU A 42 -1.28 -20.00 -4.19
CA LEU A 42 -1.04 -21.32 -4.77
C LEU A 42 -1.20 -22.45 -3.75
N VAL A 43 -0.72 -22.24 -2.52
CA VAL A 43 -0.84 -23.22 -1.42
C VAL A 43 -2.30 -23.42 -1.03
N VAL A 44 -3.08 -22.35 -0.88
CA VAL A 44 -4.50 -22.46 -0.56
C VAL A 44 -5.24 -23.19 -1.69
N MET A 45 -4.95 -22.86 -2.95
CA MET A 45 -5.56 -23.52 -4.10
C MET A 45 -5.25 -25.02 -4.14
N SER A 46 -4.00 -25.41 -3.91
CA SER A 46 -3.60 -26.83 -3.92
C SER A 46 -4.25 -27.62 -2.78
N ILE A 47 -4.38 -27.02 -1.59
CA ILE A 47 -5.07 -27.64 -0.45
C ILE A 47 -6.54 -27.89 -0.79
N VAL A 48 -7.24 -26.90 -1.34
CA VAL A 48 -8.65 -27.05 -1.73
C VAL A 48 -8.83 -28.16 -2.76
N ILE A 49 -7.94 -28.22 -3.75
CA ILE A 49 -7.97 -29.29 -4.76
C ILE A 49 -7.71 -30.65 -4.10
N ALA A 50 -6.71 -30.76 -3.23
CA ALA A 50 -6.39 -32.01 -2.55
C ALA A 50 -7.54 -32.50 -1.67
N LEU A 51 -8.18 -31.61 -0.91
CA LEU A 51 -9.37 -31.93 -0.09
C LEU A 51 -10.52 -32.43 -0.96
N ASN A 52 -10.81 -31.72 -2.07
CA ASN A 52 -11.85 -32.14 -3.00
C ASN A 52 -11.57 -33.51 -3.64
N LEU A 53 -10.31 -33.79 -3.97
CA LEU A 53 -9.90 -35.10 -4.52
C LEU A 53 -9.95 -36.21 -3.48
N LEU A 54 -9.60 -35.93 -2.22
CA LEU A 54 -9.63 -36.89 -1.13
C LEU A 54 -11.04 -37.19 -0.63
N ARG A 55 -12.07 -36.45 -1.07
CA ARG A 55 -13.48 -36.57 -0.60
C ARG A 55 -13.57 -36.64 0.93
N ILE A 56 -12.75 -35.85 1.62
CA ILE A 56 -12.85 -35.61 3.06
C ILE A 56 -13.77 -34.42 3.28
#